data_AF-A0A9E1U5B4-F1
#
_entry.id   AF-A0A9E1U5B4-F1
#
_cell.length_a   1.000
_cell.length_b   1.000
_cell.length_c   1.000
_cell.angle_alpha   90.00
_cell.angle_beta   90.00
_cell.angle_gamma   90.00
#
_symmetry.space_group_name_H-M   'P 1'
#
loop_
_entity.id
_entity.type
_entity.pdbx_description
1 polymer ?
#
loop_
_entity_poly.entity_id
_entity_poly.type
_entity_poly.pdbx_seq_one_letter_code
_entity_poly.pdbx_strand_id
1 'polypeptide(L)' 'MQCPQCAHPDSIRYGTSLGVQLYRDQACRQIFQTLRLGKDPALKQQ' A
#
# COMPACT_ATOMS: atom_id res chain seq x y z
N MET A 1 8.03 5.69 1.04
CA MET A 1 7.20 4.49 1.32
C MET A 1 7.98 3.27 0.87
N GLN A 2 7.74 2.10 1.48
CA GLN A 2 8.36 0.85 1.06
C GLN A 2 7.23 -0.16 0.83
N CYS A 3 7.38 -1.01 -0.20
CA CYS A 3 6.43 -2.09 -0.40
C CYS A 3 6.53 -3.05 0.81
N PRO A 4 5.43 -3.40 1.50
CA PRO A 4 5.48 -4.29 2.66
C PRO A 4 5.99 -5.70 2.30
N GLN A 5 5.89 -6.09 1.03
CA GLN A 5 6.31 -7.41 0.56
C GLN A 5 7.78 -7.47 0.17
N CYS A 6 8.25 -6.44 -0.54
CA CYS A 6 9.53 -6.49 -1.26
C CYS A 6 10.49 -5.35 -0.87
N ALA A 7 10.06 -4.44 0.00
CA ALA A 7 10.82 -3.30 0.53
C ALA A 7 11.46 -2.37 -0.50
N HIS A 8 11.12 -2.47 -1.79
CA HIS A 8 11.64 -1.58 -2.82
C HIS A 8 11.13 -0.15 -2.59
N PRO A 9 12.03 0.83 -2.36
CA PRO A 9 11.63 2.20 -2.07
C PRO A 9 11.34 3.02 -3.33
N ASP A 10 12.04 2.72 -4.45
CA ASP A 10 12.03 3.57 -5.65
C ASP A 10 11.02 3.15 -6.72
N SER A 11 10.32 2.03 -6.51
CA SER A 11 9.42 1.44 -7.51
C SER A 11 7.94 1.64 -7.21
N ILE A 12 7.56 2.54 -6.29
CA ILE A 12 6.17 2.68 -5.86
C ILE A 12 5.44 3.79 -6.62
N ARG A 13 4.34 3.45 -7.30
CA ARG A 13 3.40 4.41 -7.91
C ARG A 13 2.17 4.61 -7.06
N TYR A 14 1.75 5.86 -6.94
CA TYR A 14 0.50 6.24 -6.30
C TYR A 14 -0.65 6.24 -7.31
N GLY A 15 -1.84 5.85 -6.85
CA GLY A 15 -3.09 5.97 -7.59
C GLY A 15 -4.28 6.10 -6.65
N THR A 16 -5.42 6.52 -7.21
CA THR A 16 -6.69 6.60 -6.48
C THR A 16 -7.75 5.81 -7.23
N SER A 17 -8.46 4.93 -6.54
CA SER A 17 -9.59 4.19 -7.10
C SER A 17 -10.78 4.28 -6.15
N LEU A 18 -11.94 4.69 -6.67
CA LEU A 18 -13.19 4.83 -5.89
C LEU A 18 -13.03 5.65 -4.59
N GLY A 19 -12.19 6.69 -4.61
CA GLY A 19 -11.90 7.53 -3.44
C GLY A 19 -10.89 6.95 -2.45
N VAL A 20 -10.34 5.75 -2.73
CA VAL A 20 -9.32 5.08 -1.90
C VAL A 20 -7.93 5.35 -2.47
N GLN A 21 -6.99 5.70 -1.59
CA GLN A 21 -5.58 5.86 -1.93
C GLN A 21 -4.87 4.51 -2.00
N LEU A 22 -4.29 4.21 -3.16
CA LEU A 22 -3.61 2.95 -3.47
C LEU A 22 -2.16 3.23 -3.86
N TYR A 23 -1.28 2.33 -3.43
CA TYR A 23 0.12 2.31 -3.80
C TYR A 23 0.42 1.00 -4.50
N ARG A 24 1.14 1.07 -5.62
CA ARG A 24 1.51 -0.08 -6.42
C ARG A 24 3.01 -0.12 -6.62
N ASP A 25 3.63 -1.20 -6.19
CA ASP A 25 5.03 -1.46 -6.50
C ASP A 25 5.19 -1.93 -7.95
N GLN A 26 6.12 -1.38 -8.72
CA GLN A 26 6.35 -1.76 -10.12
C GLN A 26 7.22 -3.00 -10.27
N ALA A 27 8.10 -3.27 -9.30
CA ALA A 27 9.02 -4.40 -9.35
C ALA A 27 8.29 -5.71 -9.00
N CYS A 28 7.55 -5.72 -7.89
CA CYS A 28 6.80 -6.89 -7.43
C CYS A 28 5.30 -6.83 -7.79
N ARG A 29 4.83 -5.75 -8.43
CA ARG A 29 3.42 -5.56 -8.88
C ARG A 29 2.37 -5.58 -7.78
N GLN A 30 2.79 -5.60 -6.52
CA GLN A 30 1.94 -5.61 -5.34
C GLN A 30 1.21 -4.28 -5.19
N ILE A 31 -0.09 -4.35 -4.89
CA ILE A 31 -0.91 -3.19 -4.53
C ILE A 31 -1.15 -3.23 -3.03
N PHE A 32 -0.97 -2.09 -2.36
CA PHE A 32 -1.23 -1.92 -0.94
C PHE A 32 -1.82 -0.54 -0.66
N GLN A 33 -2.60 -0.46 0.41
CA GLN A 33 -3.18 0.78 0.88
C GLN A 33 -2.40 1.20 2.12
N THR A 34 -1.96 2.45 2.21
CA THR A 34 -1.61 2.99 3.51
C THR A 34 -2.90 3.49 4.14
N LEU A 35 -3.46 2.67 5.03
CA LEU A 35 -4.41 3.18 6.02
C LEU A 35 -3.65 4.27 6.78
N ARG A 36 -4.10 5.52 6.71
CA ARG A 36 -3.54 6.57 7.56
C ARG A 36 -3.73 6.08 9.00
N LEU A 37 -2.61 5.90 9.70
CA LEU A 37 -2.46 5.33 11.04
C LEU A 37 -3.08 6.24 12.13
N GLY A 38 -4.34 6.64 11.94
CA GLY A 38 -5.15 7.42 12.88
C GLY A 38 -6.46 6.72 13.26
N LYS A 39 -6.77 5.59 12.61
CA LYS A 39 -7.83 4.64 12.97
C LYS A 39 -7.49 3.35 12.24
N ASP A 40 -6.97 2.37 12.98
CA ASP A 40 -6.89 0.98 12.54
C ASP A 40 -8.27 0.34 12.70
N PRO A 41 -8.99 -0.01 11.62
CA PRO A 41 -9.85 -1.17 11.64
C PRO A 41 -9.14 -2.27 10.85
N ALA A 42 -8.89 -3.39 11.53
CA ALA A 42 -8.43 -4.65 10.94
C ALA A 42 -6.91 -4.88 10.82
N LEU A 43 -6.23 -4.86 11.97
CA LEU A 43 -5.38 -6.02 12.32
C LEU A 43 -6.30 -7.18 12.77
N LYS A 44 -7.03 -7.76 11.80
CA LYS A 44 -7.61 -9.11 11.87
C LYS A 44 -7.27 -9.80 10.57
N GLN A 45 -6.04 -10.27 10.48
CA GLN A 45 -5.68 -11.34 9.56
C GLN A 45 -5.15 -12.46 10.44
N GLN A 46 -6.10 -13.35 10.74
CA GLN A 46 -5.99 -14.79 11.05
C GLN A 46 -5.12 -15.25 12.22
#